data_AF-A0A1B6LHC5-F1
#
_entry.id   AF-A0A1B6LHC5-F1
#
_cell.length_a   1.000
_cell.length_b   1.000
_cell.length_c   1.000
_cell.angle_alpha   90.00
_cell.angle_beta   90.00
_cell.angle_gamma   90.00
#
_symmetry.space_group_name_H-M   'P 1'
#
loop_
_entity.id
_entity.type
_entity.pdbx_description
1 polymer ?
#
loop_
_entity_poly.entity_id
_entity_poly.type
_entity_poly.pdbx_seq_one_letter_code
_entity_poly.pdbx_strand_id
1 'polypeptide(L)'
;MKQLSITNMCFWSELCVGHGDDLLYLFDALSLGGESTPLTSLTDPVDRQVRDQFTDLVATFARTGEPMLAGRRVKPFTAEGGDYMVVNSTPTVAQGFRRCQMGLWAGLTNVLKSPECNFLQLGALVGSLEGLTKGVTTTLTNTTAGLTNATAGLTSGLGGLLGGGGGGGRAPQRPLLGLG
;
A
#
# COMPACT_ATOMS: atom_id res chain seq x y z
N MET A 1 15.71 -26.79 17.48
CA MET A 1 15.63 -25.70 16.49
C MET A 1 14.18 -25.32 16.34
N LYS A 2 13.77 -24.16 16.87
CA LYS A 2 12.42 -23.61 16.70
C LYS A 2 12.53 -22.40 15.78
N GLN A 3 11.86 -22.47 14.64
CA GLN A 3 11.80 -21.43 13.64
C GLN A 3 10.63 -20.52 14.00
N LEU A 4 10.90 -19.28 14.42
CA LEU A 4 9.84 -18.28 14.64
C LEU A 4 9.47 -17.65 13.30
N SER A 5 8.27 -17.96 12.82
CA SER A 5 7.63 -17.32 11.67
C SER A 5 6.46 -16.49 12.18
N ILE A 6 6.43 -15.20 11.84
CA ILE A 6 5.38 -14.21 12.20
C ILE A 6 4.02 -14.54 11.54
N THR A 7 3.85 -15.73 10.94
CA THR A 7 2.68 -16.08 10.12
C THR A 7 1.55 -16.83 10.80
N ASN A 8 1.74 -17.42 11.99
CA ASN A 8 0.65 -18.13 12.65
C ASN A 8 -0.24 -17.18 13.45
N MET A 9 -1.53 -17.24 13.16
CA MET A 9 -2.60 -16.62 13.94
C MET A 9 -2.51 -17.21 15.36
N CYS A 10 -2.17 -16.37 16.35
CA CYS A 10 -2.00 -16.77 17.74
C CYS A 10 -3.34 -17.23 18.30
N PHE A 11 -3.66 -18.52 18.22
CA PHE A 11 -4.87 -19.02 18.88
C PHE A 11 -4.60 -20.09 19.95
N TRP A 12 -3.48 -20.83 19.93
CA TRP A 12 -3.12 -21.72 21.04
C TRP A 12 -1.59 -21.90 21.14
N SER A 13 -1.04 -21.78 22.36
CA SER A 13 0.37 -21.87 22.80
C SER A 13 1.21 -20.57 22.71
N GLU A 14 2.01 -20.36 23.77
CA GLU A 14 2.92 -19.24 24.08
C GLU A 14 4.11 -19.07 23.08
N LEU A 15 3.87 -19.21 21.77
CA LEU A 15 4.92 -19.39 20.76
C LEU A 15 4.80 -18.44 19.56
N CYS A 16 4.33 -17.22 19.78
CA CYS A 16 4.29 -16.17 18.75
C CYS A 16 4.67 -14.82 19.34
N VAL A 17 5.30 -13.98 18.51
CA VAL A 17 5.63 -12.59 18.84
C VAL A 17 4.33 -11.80 18.97
N GLY A 18 4.06 -11.28 20.16
CA GLY A 18 2.93 -10.43 20.47
C GLY A 18 3.07 -9.03 19.90
N HIS A 19 1.97 -8.27 19.94
CA HIS A 19 2.02 -6.87 19.58
C HIS A 19 2.82 -6.09 20.63
N GLY A 20 3.85 -5.36 20.19
CA GLY A 20 4.72 -4.55 21.05
C GLY A 20 5.96 -5.26 21.57
N ASP A 21 6.13 -6.56 21.30
CA ASP A 21 7.32 -7.32 21.70
C ASP A 21 8.60 -6.81 21.03
N ASP A 22 8.49 -6.13 19.88
CA ASP A 22 9.59 -5.47 19.18
C ASP A 22 10.24 -4.35 20.02
N LEU A 23 9.46 -3.71 20.91
CA LEU A 23 9.97 -2.64 21.78
C LEU A 23 11.00 -3.16 22.78
N LEU A 24 10.87 -4.40 23.23
CA LEU A 24 11.82 -5.03 24.16
C LEU A 24 13.21 -5.21 23.56
N TYR A 25 13.28 -5.30 22.22
CA TYR A 25 14.53 -5.39 21.48
C TYR A 25 15.08 -4.01 21.08
N LEU A 26 14.37 -2.91 21.36
CA LEU A 26 14.82 -1.55 21.04
C LEU A 26 15.14 -0.72 22.29
N PHE A 27 14.38 -0.92 23.36
CA PHE A 27 14.48 -0.13 24.60
C PHE A 27 14.64 -1.03 25.82
N ASP A 28 15.39 -0.54 26.80
CA ASP A 28 15.32 -1.08 28.16
C ASP A 28 14.02 -0.64 28.82
N ALA A 29 13.21 -1.61 29.25
CA ALA A 29 12.07 -1.31 30.10
C ALA A 29 12.54 -1.21 31.54
N LEU A 30 12.61 0.04 32.01
CA LEU A 30 13.05 0.42 33.34
C LEU A 30 11.84 0.67 34.25
N SER A 31 12.03 0.46 35.56
CA SER A 31 11.10 0.91 36.58
C SER A 31 11.02 2.44 36.65
N LEU A 32 10.06 2.98 37.41
CA LEU A 32 9.97 4.44 37.66
C LEU A 32 11.24 5.04 38.28
N GLY A 33 12.03 4.23 38.99
CA GLY A 33 13.31 4.63 39.55
C GLY A 33 14.49 4.57 38.57
N GLY A 34 14.27 4.12 37.33
CA GLY A 34 15.32 3.92 36.32
C GLY A 34 16.05 2.57 36.42
N GLU A 35 15.64 1.69 37.33
CA GLU A 35 16.27 0.37 37.50
C GLU A 35 15.68 -0.67 36.55
N SER A 36 16.52 -1.56 36.01
CA SER A 36 16.07 -2.69 35.20
C SER A 36 15.19 -3.63 36.01
N THR A 37 14.10 -4.12 35.41
CA THR A 37 13.24 -5.10 36.09
C THR A 37 13.54 -6.52 35.60
N PRO A 38 13.56 -7.54 36.49
CA PRO A 38 13.82 -8.93 36.08
C PRO A 38 12.83 -9.46 35.02
N LEU A 39 11.60 -8.94 35.02
CA LEU A 39 10.54 -9.32 34.08
C LEU A 39 10.79 -8.84 32.65
N THR A 40 11.57 -7.77 32.49
CA THR A 40 11.81 -7.12 31.19
C THR A 40 13.25 -7.22 30.72
N SER A 41 14.11 -7.87 31.49
CA SER A 41 15.51 -8.05 31.11
C SER A 41 15.63 -9.25 30.17
N LEU A 42 16.16 -9.01 28.96
CA LEU A 42 16.56 -10.08 28.04
C LEU A 42 17.77 -10.82 28.63
N THR A 43 17.53 -12.02 29.18
CA THR A 43 18.58 -12.84 29.80
C THR A 43 19.19 -13.84 28.82
N ASP A 44 18.38 -14.33 27.89
CA ASP A 44 18.81 -15.28 26.86
C ASP A 44 19.86 -14.62 25.93
N PRO A 45 20.99 -15.32 25.64
CA PRO A 45 22.02 -14.77 24.77
C PRO A 45 21.56 -14.57 23.32
N VAL A 46 20.64 -15.39 22.82
CA VAL A 46 20.05 -15.23 21.48
C VAL A 46 19.19 -13.99 21.43
N ASP A 47 18.37 -13.73 22.45
CA ASP A 47 17.56 -12.52 22.51
C ASP A 47 18.42 -11.25 22.57
N ARG A 48 19.52 -11.29 23.33
CA ARG A 48 20.50 -10.19 23.35
C ARG A 48 21.16 -9.98 21.98
N GLN A 49 21.51 -11.06 21.28
CA GLN A 49 22.02 -10.96 19.91
C GLN A 49 20.99 -10.33 18.95
N VAL A 50 19.72 -10.72 19.04
CA VAL A 50 18.65 -10.12 18.23
C VAL A 50 18.49 -8.64 18.55
N ARG A 51 18.55 -8.26 19.83
CA ARG A 51 18.54 -6.85 20.25
C ARG A 51 19.70 -6.06 19.65
N ASP A 52 20.92 -6.58 19.71
CA ASP A 52 22.09 -5.90 19.13
C ASP A 52 21.92 -5.68 17.63
N GLN A 53 21.42 -6.70 16.90
CA GLN A 53 21.15 -6.59 15.48
C GLN A 53 20.03 -5.58 15.16
N PHE A 54 18.94 -5.58 15.94
CA PHE A 54 17.81 -4.69 15.70
C PHE A 54 18.13 -3.24 16.05
N THR A 55 18.82 -3.01 17.17
CA THR A 55 19.28 -1.67 17.56
C THR A 55 20.31 -1.12 16.59
N ASP A 56 21.25 -1.92 16.10
CA ASP A 56 22.21 -1.47 15.08
C ASP A 56 21.53 -1.13 13.75
N LEU A 57 20.54 -1.92 13.33
CA LEU A 57 19.73 -1.63 12.15
C LEU A 57 19.06 -0.25 12.27
N VAL A 58 18.33 -0.01 13.37
CA VAL A 58 17.60 1.25 13.61
C VAL A 58 18.57 2.42 13.74
N ALA A 59 19.65 2.26 14.51
CA ALA A 59 20.65 3.32 14.73
C ALA A 59 21.39 3.67 13.43
N THR A 60 21.72 2.67 12.61
CA THR A 60 22.36 2.91 11.31
C THR A 60 21.41 3.64 10.37
N PHE A 61 20.15 3.21 10.27
CA PHE A 61 19.14 3.92 9.50
C PHE A 61 18.98 5.38 9.95
N ALA A 62 18.93 5.63 11.26
CA ALA A 62 18.83 6.99 11.80
C ALA A 62 20.04 7.87 11.45
N ARG A 63 21.26 7.29 11.37
CA ARG A 63 22.49 8.03 11.03
C ARG A 63 22.65 8.29 9.54
N THR A 64 22.29 7.33 8.69
CA THR A 64 22.69 7.33 7.27
C THR A 64 21.50 7.39 6.30
N GLY A 65 20.29 7.12 6.76
CA GLY A 65 19.12 6.86 5.91
C GLY A 65 19.15 5.50 5.20
N GLU A 66 20.18 4.68 5.44
CA GLU A 66 20.38 3.40 4.76
C GLU A 66 20.52 2.27 5.79
N PRO A 67 19.52 1.39 5.94
CA PRO A 67 19.61 0.31 6.91
C PRO A 67 20.64 -0.72 6.48
N MET A 68 21.40 -1.23 7.45
CA MET A 68 22.36 -2.32 7.26
C MET A 68 21.92 -3.54 8.07
N LEU A 69 21.98 -4.71 7.45
CA LEU A 69 21.64 -5.98 8.06
C LEU A 69 22.76 -6.97 7.79
N ALA A 70 23.35 -7.54 8.85
CA ALA A 70 24.50 -8.44 8.76
C ALA A 70 25.65 -7.88 7.88
N GLY A 71 25.97 -6.60 8.03
CA GLY A 71 27.04 -5.92 7.28
C GLY A 71 26.71 -5.60 5.82
N ARG A 72 25.47 -5.81 5.37
CA ARG A 72 25.03 -5.52 3.99
C ARG A 72 23.96 -4.44 4.00
N ARG A 73 24.05 -3.50 3.05
CA ARG A 73 22.99 -2.53 2.80
C ARG A 73 21.72 -3.25 2.35
N VAL A 74 20.61 -2.92 2.99
CA VAL A 74 19.30 -3.45 2.59
C VAL A 74 18.71 -2.56 1.50
N LYS A 75 18.14 -3.17 0.47
CA LYS A 75 17.50 -2.44 -0.63
C LYS A 75 16.20 -1.78 -0.13
N PRO A 76 15.86 -0.57 -0.61
CA PRO A 76 14.56 0.01 -0.33
C PRO A 76 13.41 -0.87 -0.83
N PHE A 77 12.29 -0.81 -0.11
CA PHE A 77 11.06 -1.47 -0.52
C PHE A 77 10.57 -0.94 -1.88
N THR A 78 10.08 -1.85 -2.73
CA THR A 78 9.36 -1.54 -3.97
C THR A 78 8.05 -2.31 -4.00
N ALA A 79 7.01 -1.78 -4.65
CA ALA A 79 5.70 -2.44 -4.73
C ALA A 79 5.78 -3.76 -5.53
N GLU A 80 6.68 -3.81 -6.51
CA GLU A 80 6.92 -4.95 -7.37
C GLU A 80 7.64 -6.06 -6.60
N GLY A 81 8.79 -5.75 -6.00
CA GLY A 81 9.65 -6.71 -5.29
C GLY A 81 9.13 -7.09 -3.90
N GLY A 82 8.50 -6.15 -3.20
CA GLY A 82 7.96 -6.38 -1.87
C GLY A 82 9.01 -6.86 -0.86
N ASP A 83 10.25 -6.36 -0.98
CA ASP A 83 11.38 -6.75 -0.13
C ASP A 83 11.13 -6.32 1.33
N TYR A 84 11.40 -7.21 2.27
CA TYR A 84 11.28 -6.95 3.71
C TYR A 84 12.39 -7.66 4.49
N MET A 85 12.68 -7.16 5.68
CA MET A 85 13.68 -7.74 6.57
C MET A 85 13.02 -8.67 7.57
N VAL A 86 13.66 -9.81 7.79
CA VAL A 86 13.34 -10.74 8.88
C VAL A 86 14.44 -10.60 9.93
N VAL A 87 14.08 -10.03 11.07
CA VAL A 87 14.97 -9.86 12.21
C VAL A 87 14.76 -11.03 13.17
N ASN A 88 15.79 -11.87 13.29
CA ASN A 88 15.89 -13.00 14.21
C ASN A 88 17.39 -13.31 14.40
N SER A 89 17.75 -14.41 15.07
CA SER A 89 19.17 -14.76 15.32
C SER A 89 20.06 -14.81 14.06
N THR A 90 19.45 -15.10 12.90
CA THR A 90 20.09 -15.13 11.58
C THR A 90 19.32 -14.23 10.63
N PRO A 91 19.55 -12.90 10.69
CA PRO A 91 18.71 -11.95 10.00
C PRO A 91 18.83 -12.11 8.48
N THR A 92 17.70 -11.96 7.77
CA THR A 92 17.61 -12.16 6.32
C THR A 92 16.73 -11.11 5.64
N VAL A 93 16.85 -11.02 4.32
CA VAL A 93 15.92 -10.27 3.47
C VAL A 93 15.09 -11.27 2.69
N ALA A 94 13.78 -11.07 2.68
CA ALA A 94 12.81 -11.90 1.98
C ALA A 94 11.88 -11.02 1.13
N GLN A 95 11.01 -11.66 0.34
CA GLN A 95 10.11 -10.98 -0.59
C GLN A 95 8.66 -11.39 -0.39
N GLY A 96 7.74 -10.48 -0.70
CA GLY A 96 6.31 -10.77 -0.75
C GLY A 96 5.70 -11.07 0.62
N PHE A 97 6.01 -10.26 1.64
CA PHE A 97 5.43 -10.41 2.98
C PHE A 97 3.89 -10.53 2.90
N ARG A 98 3.37 -11.71 3.27
CA ARG A 98 1.93 -12.03 3.27
C ARG A 98 1.20 -11.54 2.00
N ARG A 99 1.86 -11.64 0.83
CA ARG A 99 1.44 -10.98 -0.42
C ARG A 99 -0.02 -11.27 -0.80
N CYS A 100 -0.45 -12.53 -0.70
CA CYS A 100 -1.83 -12.91 -1.03
C CYS A 100 -2.85 -12.39 -0.02
N GLN A 101 -2.53 -12.43 1.27
CA GLN A 101 -3.42 -11.90 2.32
C GLN A 101 -3.54 -10.38 2.20
N MET A 102 -2.42 -9.68 2.01
CA MET A 102 -2.41 -8.23 1.78
C MET A 102 -3.15 -7.87 0.49
N GLY A 103 -2.97 -8.65 -0.58
CA GLY A 103 -3.69 -8.49 -1.83
C GLY A 103 -5.20 -8.66 -1.67
N LEU A 104 -5.65 -9.57 -0.81
CA LEU A 104 -7.06 -9.75 -0.49
C LEU A 104 -7.63 -8.53 0.23
N TRP A 105 -6.98 -8.10 1.31
CA TRP A 105 -7.45 -6.97 2.12
C TRP A 105 -7.40 -5.64 1.38
N ALA A 106 -6.41 -5.44 0.51
CA ALA A 106 -6.28 -4.25 -0.32
C ALA A 106 -7.09 -4.32 -1.63
N GLY A 107 -7.74 -5.45 -1.93
CA GLY A 107 -8.50 -5.64 -3.16
C GLY A 107 -7.66 -5.65 -4.44
N LEU A 108 -6.40 -6.07 -4.37
CA LEU A 108 -5.46 -6.09 -5.49
C LEU A 108 -5.65 -7.35 -6.36
N THR A 109 -6.55 -7.27 -7.33
CA THR A 109 -6.94 -8.43 -8.15
C THR A 109 -5.82 -8.99 -9.01
N ASN A 110 -4.87 -8.14 -9.42
CA ASN A 110 -3.65 -8.56 -10.12
C ASN A 110 -2.75 -9.46 -9.25
N VAL A 111 -2.68 -9.19 -7.94
CA VAL A 111 -1.97 -10.03 -6.98
C VAL A 111 -2.75 -11.33 -6.74
N LEU A 112 -4.07 -11.25 -6.56
CA LEU A 112 -4.90 -12.43 -6.29
C LEU A 112 -5.00 -13.42 -7.46
N LYS A 113 -4.79 -12.95 -8.69
CA LYS A 113 -4.72 -13.79 -9.89
C LYS A 113 -3.36 -14.47 -10.08
N SER A 114 -2.36 -14.15 -9.25
CA SER A 114 -1.04 -14.74 -9.40
C SER A 114 -1.07 -16.22 -8.99
N PRO A 115 -0.25 -17.10 -9.61
CA PRO A 115 -0.25 -18.53 -9.32
C PRO A 115 0.00 -18.85 -7.83
N GLU A 116 0.77 -17.99 -7.15
CA GLU A 116 1.13 -18.13 -5.74
C GLU A 116 -0.07 -17.96 -4.81
N CYS A 117 -1.14 -17.28 -5.26
CA CYS A 117 -2.35 -17.04 -4.48
C CYS A 117 -3.49 -18.03 -4.78
N ASN A 118 -3.25 -19.03 -5.64
CA ASN A 118 -4.26 -20.02 -6.04
C ASN A 118 -4.87 -20.81 -4.87
N PHE A 119 -4.12 -20.98 -3.76
CA PHE A 119 -4.61 -21.69 -2.57
C PHE A 119 -5.83 -21.04 -1.93
N LEU A 120 -6.07 -19.74 -2.16
CA LEU A 120 -7.25 -19.04 -1.64
C LEU A 120 -8.53 -19.38 -2.44
N GLN A 121 -8.40 -20.01 -3.62
CA GLN A 121 -9.53 -20.40 -4.48
C GLN A 121 -10.53 -19.26 -4.77
N LEU A 122 -10.04 -18.02 -4.86
CA LEU A 122 -10.88 -16.82 -4.94
C LEU A 122 -11.35 -16.49 -6.36
N GLY A 123 -11.24 -17.39 -7.34
CA GLY A 123 -11.51 -17.09 -8.75
C GLY A 123 -12.86 -16.39 -8.99
N ALA A 124 -13.93 -16.86 -8.35
CA ALA A 124 -15.26 -16.25 -8.43
C ALA A 124 -15.37 -14.92 -7.66
N LEU A 125 -14.70 -14.79 -6.52
CA LEU A 125 -14.70 -13.57 -5.70
C LEU A 125 -13.92 -12.45 -6.38
N VAL A 126 -12.77 -12.77 -6.98
CA VAL A 126 -11.94 -11.83 -7.72
C VAL A 126 -12.71 -11.27 -8.92
N GLY A 127 -13.42 -12.11 -9.68
CA GLY A 127 -14.27 -11.66 -10.78
C GLY A 127 -15.37 -10.69 -10.33
N SER A 128 -15.98 -10.98 -9.17
CA SER A 128 -17.00 -10.11 -8.56
C SER A 128 -16.40 -8.77 -8.09
N LEU A 129 -15.19 -8.79 -7.52
CA LEU A 129 -14.49 -7.59 -7.07
C LEU A 129 -14.11 -6.70 -8.26
N GLU A 130 -13.63 -7.27 -9.37
CA GLU A 130 -13.36 -6.50 -10.59
C GLU A 130 -14.62 -5.89 -11.18
N GLY A 131 -15.74 -6.62 -11.15
CA GLY A 131 -17.04 -6.12 -11.55
C GLY A 131 -17.48 -4.91 -10.71
N LEU A 132 -17.27 -4.98 -9.39
CA LEU A 132 -17.59 -3.89 -8.47
C LEU A 132 -16.68 -2.68 -8.68
N THR A 133 -15.36 -2.87 -8.78
CA THR A 133 -14.42 -1.77 -9.02
C THR A 133 -14.67 -1.10 -10.36
N LYS A 134 -14.94 -1.87 -11.41
CA LYS A 134 -15.33 -1.31 -12.72
C LYS A 134 -16.68 -0.59 -12.65
N GLY A 135 -17.67 -1.12 -11.93
CA GLY A 135 -18.97 -0.47 -11.74
C GLY A 135 -18.87 0.86 -10.99
N VAL A 136 -18.10 0.91 -9.90
CA VAL A 136 -17.84 2.13 -9.13
C VAL A 136 -17.04 3.14 -9.93
N THR A 137 -15.98 2.69 -10.63
CA THR A 137 -15.19 3.56 -11.51
C THR A 137 -16.07 4.13 -12.60
N THR A 138 -16.84 3.30 -13.32
CA THR A 138 -17.75 3.76 -14.38
C THR A 138 -18.81 4.72 -13.86
N THR A 139 -19.31 4.51 -12.64
CA THR A 139 -20.26 5.43 -11.99
C THR A 139 -19.59 6.77 -11.66
N LEU A 140 -18.36 6.77 -11.13
CA LEU A 140 -17.58 7.99 -10.88
C LEU A 140 -17.20 8.71 -12.19
N THR A 141 -16.81 7.96 -13.23
CA THR A 141 -16.45 8.54 -14.53
C THR A 141 -17.69 9.12 -15.20
N ASN A 142 -18.86 8.50 -15.06
CA ASN A 142 -20.10 9.02 -15.63
C ASN A 142 -20.66 10.21 -14.83
N THR A 143 -20.49 10.26 -13.51
CA THR A 143 -20.88 11.45 -12.72
C THR A 143 -19.91 12.61 -12.94
N THR A 144 -18.61 12.35 -13.09
CA THR A 144 -17.63 13.40 -13.45
C THR A 144 -17.78 13.84 -14.91
N ALA A 145 -18.02 12.94 -15.86
CA ALA A 145 -18.35 13.26 -17.25
C ALA A 145 -19.70 13.99 -17.39
N GLY A 146 -20.68 13.64 -16.55
CA GLY A 146 -21.96 14.34 -16.45
C GLY A 146 -21.79 15.75 -15.87
N LEU A 147 -20.91 15.92 -14.87
CA LEU A 147 -20.61 17.22 -14.28
C LEU A 147 -19.77 18.12 -15.21
N THR A 148 -18.83 17.56 -15.98
CA THR A 148 -18.08 18.31 -17.01
C THR A 148 -18.95 18.69 -18.20
N ASN A 149 -19.88 17.84 -18.63
CA ASN A 149 -20.87 18.20 -19.66
C ASN A 149 -21.89 19.23 -19.15
N ALA A 150 -22.33 19.14 -17.88
CA ALA A 150 -23.23 20.12 -17.29
C ALA A 150 -22.57 21.49 -17.10
N THR A 151 -21.28 21.54 -16.71
CA THR A 151 -20.51 22.79 -16.62
C THR A 151 -20.17 23.36 -18.01
N ALA A 152 -19.87 22.53 -19.01
CA ALA A 152 -19.73 22.97 -20.41
C ALA A 152 -21.06 23.51 -21.00
N GLY A 153 -22.19 22.93 -20.61
CA GLY A 153 -23.52 23.43 -20.95
C GLY A 153 -23.86 24.76 -20.27
N LEU A 154 -23.44 24.96 -19.01
CA LEU A 154 -23.64 26.22 -18.27
C LEU A 154 -22.78 27.37 -18.82
N THR A 155 -21.53 27.10 -19.19
CA THR A 155 -20.63 28.12 -19.77
C THR A 155 -21.02 28.48 -21.20
N SER A 156 -21.52 27.52 -21.99
CA SER A 156 -22.08 27.77 -23.32
C SER A 156 -23.43 28.51 -23.25
N GLY A 157 -24.27 28.18 -22.27
CA GLY A 157 -25.57 28.84 -22.03
C GLY A 157 -25.46 30.31 -21.58
N LEU A 158 -24.42 30.66 -20.81
CA LEU A 158 -24.16 32.06 -20.45
C LEU A 158 -23.55 32.89 -21.60
N GLY A 159 -22.85 32.26 -22.54
CA GLY A 159 -22.35 32.93 -23.76
C GLY A 159 -23.46 33.35 -24.72
N GLY A 160 -24.57 32.60 -24.76
CA GLY A 160 -25.76 32.94 -25.55
C GLY A 160 -26.68 33.99 -24.91
N LEU A 161 -26.64 34.14 -23.58
CA LEU A 161 -27.52 35.06 -22.84
C LEU A 161 -26.98 36.50 -22.75
N LEU A 162 -25.69 36.71 -23.05
CA LEU A 162 -25.05 38.04 -23.11
C LEU A 162 -24.82 38.56 -24.55
N GLY A 163 -25.21 37.77 -25.57
CA GLY A 163 -24.98 38.08 -26.98
C GLY A 163 -26.28 38.31 -27.76
N GLY A 164 -27.14 39.21 -27.31
CA GLY A 164 -28.37 39.56 -28.02
C GLY A 164 -28.53 41.07 -28.18
N GLY A 165 -28.20 41.62 -29.36
CA GLY A 165 -28.51 43.01 -29.66
C GLY A 165 -28.08 43.50 -31.04
N GLY A 166 -29.00 43.43 -32.02
CA GLY A 166 -29.00 44.21 -33.27
C GLY A 166 -28.39 43.49 -34.48
N GLY A 167 -29.02 43.38 -35.65
CA GLY A 167 -30.19 44.05 -36.20
C GLY A 167 -29.91 44.40 -37.67
N GLY A 168 -30.64 43.76 -38.59
CA GLY A 168 -30.93 44.28 -39.93
C GLY A 168 -29.95 44.01 -41.08
N GLY A 169 -30.46 43.46 -42.19
CA GLY A 169 -29.82 43.56 -43.51
C GLY A 169 -30.10 42.40 -44.48
N ARG A 170 -30.84 42.68 -45.55
CA ARG A 170 -31.29 41.76 -46.62
C ARG A 170 -30.19 41.31 -47.60
N ALA A 171 -30.49 40.18 -48.27
CA ALA A 171 -30.26 39.83 -49.70
C ALA A 171 -29.23 38.69 -49.99
N PRO A 172 -29.26 38.03 -51.17
CA PRO A 172 -29.90 36.72 -51.36
C PRO A 172 -28.94 35.59 -51.81
N GLN A 173 -29.46 34.36 -51.82
CA GLN A 173 -28.80 33.13 -52.25
C GLN A 173 -28.19 33.18 -53.67
N ARG A 174 -27.01 32.57 -53.86
CA ARG A 174 -26.65 31.76 -55.04
C ARG A 174 -25.70 30.60 -54.66
N PRO A 175 -25.83 29.40 -55.26
CA PRO A 175 -24.90 28.28 -55.11
C PRO A 175 -23.80 28.33 -56.20
N LEU A 176 -22.67 27.63 -56.02
CA LEU A 176 -21.98 26.84 -57.07
C LEU A 176 -20.61 26.28 -56.62
N LEU A 177 -20.41 24.98 -56.93
CA LEU A 177 -19.20 24.22 -57.33
C LEU A 177 -17.89 24.36 -56.50
N GLY A 178 -17.13 23.29 -56.19
CA GLY A 178 -16.85 22.08 -56.96
C GLY A 178 -15.35 22.07 -57.33
N LEU A 179 -14.64 21.04 -56.87
CA LEU A 179 -13.34 20.48 -57.32
C LEU A 179 -12.28 21.40 -57.97
N GLY A 180 -11.10 21.38 -57.34
CA GLY A 180 -9.79 21.72 -57.90
C GLY A 180 -8.70 21.34 -56.90
#